data_AF-A0A7W0L8K6-F1
#
_entry.id   AF-A0A7W0L8K6-F1
#
_cell.length_a   1.000
_cell.length_b   1.000
_cell.length_c   1.000
_cell.angle_alpha   90.00
_cell.angle_beta   90.00
_cell.angle_gamma   90.00
#
_symmetry.space_group_name_H-M   'P 1'
#
loop_
_entity.id
_entity.type
_entity.pdbx_description
1 polymer ?
#
loop_
_entity_poly.entity_id
_entity_poly.type
_entity_poly.pdbx_seq_one_letter_code
_entity_poly.pdbx_strand_id
1 'polypeptide(L)' 'MTRPQIDAIGVAVSDMAVAIAFYSRLGLDFEPGSETQPHAEAALGSSMRLMLDTEAMLRQIDPEWMARPRGRLGLA' A
#
# COMPACT_ATOMS: atom_id res chain seq x y z
N MET A 1 5.46 29.95 2.75
CA MET A 1 6.06 28.61 2.86
C MET A 1 4.95 27.60 3.08
N THR A 2 4.74 26.68 2.16
CA THR A 2 3.82 25.54 2.33
C THR A 2 4.40 24.57 3.36
N ARG A 3 3.56 24.04 4.25
CA ARG A 3 3.96 23.04 5.23
C ARG A 3 3.91 21.65 4.57
N PRO A 4 4.84 20.73 4.88
CA PRO A 4 4.74 19.35 4.41
C PRO A 4 3.43 18.73 4.91
N GLN A 5 2.81 17.93 4.06
CA GLN A 5 1.59 17.17 4.36
C GLN A 5 1.88 15.69 4.08
N ILE A 6 1.30 14.82 4.89
CA ILE A 6 1.33 13.38 4.62
C ILE A 6 0.47 13.14 3.37
N ASP A 7 1.06 12.49 2.38
CA ASP A 7 0.41 12.13 1.13
C ASP A 7 -0.13 10.71 1.19
N ALA A 8 0.60 9.78 1.81
CA ALA A 8 0.21 8.38 1.76
C ALA A 8 0.50 7.58 3.03
N ILE A 9 -0.30 6.54 3.19
CA ILE A 9 -0.04 5.42 4.10
C ILE A 9 0.36 4.22 3.27
N GLY A 10 1.57 3.72 3.46
CA GLY A 10 2.08 2.52 2.78
C GLY A 10 1.90 1.27 3.62
N VAL A 11 1.45 0.19 2.99
CA VAL A 11 1.28 -1.14 3.63
C VAL A 11 1.98 -2.20 2.79
N ALA A 12 2.91 -2.91 3.40
CA ALA A 12 3.51 -4.08 2.76
C ALA A 12 2.53 -5.27 2.79
N VAL A 13 2.30 -5.88 1.63
CA VAL A 13 1.39 -7.02 1.46
C VAL A 13 2.13 -8.25 0.96
N SER A 14 1.76 -9.42 1.48
CA SER A 14 2.29 -10.71 1.01
C SER A 14 1.51 -11.27 -0.17
N ASP A 15 0.24 -10.89 -0.31
CA ASP A 15 -0.67 -11.28 -1.39
C ASP A 15 -1.57 -10.09 -1.73
N MET A 16 -1.43 -9.57 -2.96
CA MET A 16 -2.12 -8.36 -3.40
C MET A 16 -3.63 -8.60 -3.55
N ALA A 17 -4.03 -9.75 -4.10
CA ALA A 17 -5.43 -10.08 -4.30
C ALA A 17 -6.17 -10.21 -2.97
N VAL A 18 -5.56 -10.85 -1.97
CA VAL A 18 -6.12 -10.95 -0.61
C VAL A 18 -6.24 -9.57 0.05
N ALA A 19 -5.21 -8.73 -0.08
CA ALA A 19 -5.21 -7.39 0.49
C ALA A 19 -6.29 -6.51 -0.12
N ILE A 20 -6.39 -6.44 -1.46
CA ILE A 20 -7.43 -5.69 -2.16
C ILE A 20 -8.80 -6.20 -1.75
N ALA A 21 -9.03 -7.53 -1.76
CA ALA A 21 -10.31 -8.08 -1.34
C ALA A 21 -10.68 -7.73 0.11
N PHE A 22 -9.69 -7.60 1.00
CA PHE A 22 -9.92 -7.14 2.37
C PHE A 22 -10.30 -5.65 2.41
N TYR A 23 -9.50 -4.77 1.81
CA TYR A 23 -9.74 -3.33 1.84
C TYR A 23 -10.98 -2.90 1.06
N SER A 24 -11.34 -3.61 -0.02
CA SER A 24 -12.61 -3.36 -0.73
C SER A 24 -13.83 -3.69 0.12
N ARG A 25 -13.75 -4.66 1.04
CA ARG A 25 -14.82 -4.89 2.04
C ARG A 25 -14.95 -3.74 3.05
N LEU A 26 -13.91 -2.94 3.20
CA LEU A 26 -13.91 -1.72 4.01
C LEU A 26 -14.33 -0.48 3.21
N GLY A 27 -14.68 -0.63 1.93
CA GLY A 27 -15.15 0.44 1.06
C GLY A 27 -14.06 1.20 0.30
N LEU A 28 -12.85 0.63 0.19
CA LEU A 28 -11.79 1.20 -0.65
C LEU A 28 -11.87 0.68 -2.08
N ASP A 29 -11.80 1.59 -3.03
CA ASP A 29 -11.80 1.30 -4.46
C ASP A 29 -10.37 1.31 -5.01
N PHE A 30 -10.04 0.24 -5.74
CA PHE A 30 -8.77 0.07 -6.45
C PHE A 30 -9.04 -0.04 -7.94
N GLU A 31 -8.05 0.32 -8.76
CA GLU A 31 -8.15 0.18 -10.21
C GLU A 31 -8.32 -1.30 -10.63
N PRO A 32 -9.13 -1.60 -11.66
CA PRO A 32 -9.27 -2.97 -12.16
C PRO A 32 -7.92 -3.57 -12.58
N GLY A 33 -7.65 -4.80 -12.13
CA GLY A 33 -6.40 -5.52 -12.43
C GLY A 33 -5.27 -5.26 -11.43
N SER A 34 -5.45 -4.36 -10.46
CA SER A 34 -4.48 -4.07 -9.41
C SER A 34 -4.08 -5.31 -8.59
N GLU A 35 -4.93 -6.34 -8.52
CA GLU A 35 -4.66 -7.60 -7.82
C GLU A 35 -3.46 -8.38 -8.36
N THR A 36 -3.02 -8.06 -9.58
CA THR A 36 -1.86 -8.67 -10.24
C THR A 36 -0.62 -7.78 -10.24
N GLN A 37 -0.74 -6.54 -9.77
CA GLN A 37 0.32 -5.56 -9.84
C GLN A 37 1.21 -5.59 -8.59
N PRO A 38 2.51 -5.25 -8.73
CA PRO A 38 3.42 -5.16 -7.59
C PRO A 38 3.07 -4.02 -6.62
N HIS A 39 2.25 -3.07 -7.08
CA HIS A 39 1.83 -1.86 -6.40
C HIS A 39 0.35 -1.55 -6.72
N ALA A 40 -0.43 -1.12 -5.74
CA ALA A 40 -1.82 -0.69 -5.91
C ALA A 40 -2.16 0.49 -4.98
N GLU A 41 -3.09 1.34 -5.41
CA GLU A 41 -3.49 2.53 -4.66
C GLU A 41 -5.00 2.63 -4.50
N ALA A 42 -5.44 3.20 -3.37
CA ALA A 42 -6.83 3.59 -3.15
C ALA A 42 -6.91 4.94 -2.43
N ALA A 43 -7.89 5.77 -2.79
CA ALA A 43 -8.13 7.04 -2.13
C ALA A 43 -8.81 6.84 -0.76
N LEU A 44 -8.40 7.61 0.26
CA LEU A 44 -8.98 7.54 1.62
C LEU A 44 -10.00 8.66 1.90
N GLY A 45 -10.55 9.30 0.86
CA GLY A 45 -11.54 10.38 0.98
C GLY A 45 -10.99 11.75 1.43
N SER A 46 -9.71 11.82 1.79
CA SER A 46 -8.93 13.06 1.93
C SER A 46 -7.97 13.20 0.74
N SER A 47 -7.04 14.15 0.76
CA SER A 47 -5.91 14.15 -0.18
C SER A 47 -4.95 12.97 0.03
N MET A 48 -5.20 12.12 1.03
CA MET A 48 -4.35 10.99 1.38
C MET A 48 -4.76 9.72 0.65
N ARG A 49 -3.76 8.89 0.34
CA ARG A 49 -3.92 7.60 -0.33
C ARG A 49 -3.39 6.43 0.50
N LEU A 50 -3.99 5.26 0.31
CA LEU A 50 -3.44 3.99 0.76
C LEU A 50 -2.63 3.40 -0.39
N MET A 51 -1.38 3.06 -0.12
CA MET A 51 -0.50 2.33 -1.04
C MET A 51 -0.30 0.92 -0.52
N LEU A 52 -0.50 -0.07 -1.38
CA LEU A 52 -0.19 -1.46 -1.12
C LEU A 52 1.01 -1.84 -1.97
N ASP A 53 2.06 -2.37 -1.33
CA ASP A 53 3.28 -2.78 -2.01
C ASP A 53 3.58 -4.24 -1.70
N THR A 54 3.80 -5.05 -2.74
CA THR A 54 4.24 -6.43 -2.53
C THR A 54 5.64 -6.46 -1.89
N GLU A 55 5.92 -7.52 -1.14
CA GLU A 55 7.27 -7.72 -0.60
C GLU A 55 8.35 -7.76 -1.71
N ALA A 56 8.00 -8.27 -2.89
CA ALA A 56 8.90 -8.28 -4.05
C ALA A 56 9.22 -6.86 -4.53
N MET A 57 8.22 -5.97 -4.56
CA MET A 57 8.39 -4.55 -4.87
C MET A 57 9.28 -3.84 -3.85
N LEU A 58 9.02 -4.06 -2.55
CA LEU A 58 9.80 -3.43 -1.49
C LEU A 58 11.27 -3.82 -1.54
N ARG A 59 11.60 -5.07 -1.88
CA ARG A 59 12.99 -5.52 -2.05
C ARG A 59 13.71 -4.87 -3.23
N GLN A 60 13.00 -4.28 -4.19
CA GLN A 60 13.64 -3.50 -5.27
C GLN A 60 14.07 -2.11 -4.77
N ILE A 61 13.38 -1.57 -3.77
CA ILE A 61 13.63 -0.25 -3.18
C ILE A 61 14.67 -0.37 -2.04
N ASP A 62 14.46 -1.34 -1.16
CA ASP A 62 15.32 -1.68 -0.03
C ASP A 62 15.70 -3.16 -0.12
N PRO A 63 16.85 -3.51 -0.69
CA PRO A 63 17.29 -4.90 -0.84
C PRO A 63 17.46 -5.67 0.47
N GLU A 64 17.66 -4.95 1.59
CA GLU A 64 17.77 -5.55 2.92
C GLU A 64 16.41 -5.70 3.62
N TRP A 65 15.33 -5.29 2.95
CA TRP A 65 13.99 -5.39 3.49
C TRP A 65 13.64 -6.84 3.83
N MET A 66 13.18 -7.03 5.07
CA MET A 66 12.71 -8.33 5.56
C MET A 66 11.30 -8.23 6.10
N ALA A 67 10.48 -9.22 5.74
CA ALA A 67 9.16 -9.42 6.30
C ALA A 67 9.23 -9.56 7.84
N ARG A 68 8.57 -8.65 8.57
CA ARG A 68 8.44 -8.74 10.03
C ARG A 68 7.14 -9.46 10.40
N PRO A 69 7.10 -10.24 11.50
CA PRO A 69 5.91 -11.04 11.85
C PRO A 69 4.64 -10.23 12.16
N ARG A 70 4.76 -8.94 12.53
CA ARG A 70 3.62 -8.07 12.89
C ARG A 70 3.89 -6.62 12.51
N GLY A 71 2.87 -5.96 11.95
CA GLY A 71 2.87 -4.52 11.62
C GLY A 71 3.80 -4.14 10.47
N ARG A 72 3.25 -3.57 9.40
CA ARG A 72 4.02 -3.20 8.18
C ARG A 72 3.50 -1.88 7.60
N LEU A 73 3.56 -0.82 8.39
CA LEU A 73 3.04 0.50 8.03
C LEU A 73 4.19 1.47 7.78
N GLY A 74 4.16 2.17 6.65
CA GLY A 74 5.01 3.32 6.33
C GLY A 74 4.16 4.57 6.11
N LEU A 75 4.78 5.75 6.24
CA LEU A 75 4.17 7.05 5.95
C LEU A 75 5.02 7.77 4.91
N ALA A 76 4.37 8.42 3.94
CA ALA A 76 5.00 9.28 2.94
C ALA A 76 4.46 10.71 3.04
#